data_AF-A0A0L0NJT0-F1
#
_entry.id   AF-A0A0L0NJT0-F1
#
_cell.length_a   1.000
_cell.length_b   1.000
_cell.length_c   1.000
_cell.angle_alpha   90.00
_cell.angle_beta   90.00
_cell.angle_gamma   90.00
#
_symmetry.space_group_name_H-M   'P 1'
#
loop_
_entity.id
_entity.type
_entity.pdbx_description
1 polymer ?
#
loop_
_entity_poly.entity_id
_entity_poly.type
_entity_poly.pdbx_seq_one_letter_code
_entity_poly.pdbx_strand_id
1 'polypeptide(L)'
;MKVIESQSAVLSNYEVYQHLVDQRQRYKPTKRRGPPNLEMVVKELLQYLQSPPSPLSQMPVTYRPQCISQLLERLRPYELSKGEVVMILNLRPASVAALNTVVEDMAERFNDEQQEEMVNVVAQVLGQFEADAAAPDEAGDAAGAVEAADVSMNDAAAALSPCPSQQLNPAVGSVGQMEEESRGHL
;
A
#
# COMPACT_ATOMS: atom_id res chain seq x y z
N MET A 1 34.48 -14.57 -10.86
CA MET A 1 33.16 -14.25 -11.45
C MET A 1 33.37 -13.14 -12.47
N LYS A 2 32.84 -13.25 -13.68
CA LYS A 2 32.91 -12.20 -14.72
C LYS A 2 31.48 -11.89 -15.19
N VAL A 3 31.16 -10.61 -15.35
CA VAL A 3 29.86 -10.16 -15.86
C VAL A 3 29.87 -10.28 -17.39
N ILE A 4 28.86 -10.96 -17.94
CA ILE A 4 28.70 -11.14 -19.40
C ILE A 4 27.88 -9.98 -19.97
N GLU A 5 26.76 -9.66 -19.31
CA GLU A 5 25.83 -8.61 -19.70
C GLU A 5 25.43 -7.82 -18.45
N SER A 6 25.58 -6.50 -18.49
CA SER A 6 25.30 -5.64 -17.34
C SER A 6 23.80 -5.37 -17.13
N GLN A 7 23.01 -5.36 -18.20
CA GLN A 7 21.57 -5.07 -18.18
C GLN A 7 20.82 -6.06 -19.07
N SER A 8 20.33 -7.15 -18.46
CA SER A 8 19.62 -8.21 -19.21
C SER A 8 18.12 -7.93 -19.33
N ALA A 9 17.50 -7.41 -18.26
CA ALA A 9 16.08 -7.13 -18.24
C ALA A 9 15.75 -5.96 -17.30
N VAL A 10 14.63 -5.30 -17.60
CA VAL A 10 13.98 -4.34 -16.71
C VAL A 10 12.85 -5.08 -16.01
N LEU A 11 12.83 -5.02 -14.68
CA LEU A 11 11.83 -5.69 -13.84
C LEU A 11 10.99 -4.66 -13.11
N SER A 12 9.69 -4.94 -12.98
CA SER A 12 8.77 -4.14 -12.20
C SER A 12 8.85 -4.46 -10.71
N ASN A 13 8.44 -3.51 -9.86
CA ASN A 13 8.35 -3.70 -8.42
C ASN A 13 7.42 -4.86 -8.06
N TYR A 14 6.36 -5.08 -8.86
CA TYR A 14 5.44 -6.20 -8.67
C TYR A 14 6.09 -7.56 -8.93
N GLU A 15 6.84 -7.71 -10.03
CA GLU A 15 7.53 -8.98 -10.33
C GLU A 15 8.57 -9.31 -9.28
N VAL A 16 9.32 -8.30 -8.82
CA VAL A 16 10.28 -8.45 -7.72
C VAL A 16 9.55 -8.86 -6.43
N TYR A 17 8.46 -8.19 -6.10
CA TYR A 17 7.64 -8.53 -4.94
C TYR A 17 7.14 -9.98 -4.99
N GLN A 18 6.54 -10.39 -6.12
CA GLN A 18 6.03 -11.74 -6.32
C GLN A 18 7.16 -12.77 -6.18
N HIS A 19 8.31 -12.51 -6.81
CA HIS A 19 9.47 -13.39 -6.73
C HIS A 19 9.94 -13.59 -5.28
N LEU A 20 10.06 -12.51 -4.51
CA LEU A 20 10.48 -12.57 -3.10
C LEU A 20 9.47 -13.31 -2.21
N VAL A 21 8.17 -13.10 -2.46
CA VAL A 21 7.10 -13.81 -1.75
C VAL A 21 7.15 -15.31 -2.05
N ASP A 22 7.26 -15.69 -3.32
CA ASP A 22 7.35 -17.08 -3.77
C ASP A 22 8.61 -17.78 -3.25
N GLN A 23 9.75 -17.07 -3.32
CA GLN A 23 11.03 -17.56 -2.79
C GLN A 23 10.91 -17.88 -1.29
N ARG A 24 10.32 -16.99 -0.50
CA ARG A 24 10.08 -17.22 0.93
C ARG A 24 9.15 -18.41 1.18
N GLN A 25 8.11 -18.60 0.37
CA GLN A 25 7.21 -19.75 0.48
C GLN A 25 7.93 -21.07 0.19
N ARG A 26 8.83 -21.10 -0.81
CA ARG A 26 9.62 -22.30 -1.15
C ARG A 26 10.61 -22.69 -0.05
N TYR A 27 11.18 -21.73 0.68
CA TYR A 27 12.14 -22.03 1.74
C TYR A 27 11.51 -22.42 3.08
N LYS A 28 10.26 -22.02 3.35
CA LYS A 28 9.51 -22.42 4.57
C LYS A 28 9.54 -23.93 4.85
N PRO A 29 9.19 -24.83 3.91
CA PRO A 29 9.16 -26.26 4.17
C PRO A 29 10.55 -26.89 4.35
N THR A 30 11.57 -26.39 3.63
CA THR A 30 12.91 -26.98 3.66
C THR A 30 13.72 -26.59 4.90
N LYS A 31 13.23 -25.64 5.72
CA LYS A 31 13.96 -25.02 6.85
C LYS A 31 15.36 -24.49 6.48
N ARG A 32 15.65 -24.37 5.18
CA ARG A 32 16.91 -23.81 4.67
C ARG A 32 16.77 -22.31 4.70
N ARG A 33 17.32 -21.72 5.76
CA ARG A 33 17.51 -20.27 5.86
C ARG A 33 18.64 -19.85 4.92
N GLY A 34 18.43 -18.73 4.25
CA GLY A 34 19.46 -18.14 3.39
C GLY A 34 20.61 -17.62 4.25
N PRO A 35 21.70 -17.15 3.62
CA PRO A 35 22.68 -16.34 4.32
C PRO A 35 22.00 -15.16 5.03
N PRO A 36 22.44 -14.77 6.24
CA PRO A 36 21.74 -13.76 7.06
C PRO A 36 21.60 -12.41 6.34
N ASN A 37 22.61 -12.03 5.54
CA ASN A 37 22.58 -10.80 4.75
C ASN A 37 21.45 -10.79 3.72
N LEU A 38 21.21 -11.94 3.07
CA LEU A 38 20.11 -12.06 2.10
C LEU A 38 18.77 -11.96 2.80
N GLU A 39 18.60 -12.60 3.96
CA GLU A 39 17.34 -12.53 4.71
C GLU A 39 17.01 -11.10 5.16
N MET A 40 18.02 -10.33 5.56
CA MET A 40 17.88 -8.92 5.89
C MET A 40 17.40 -8.10 4.70
N VAL A 41 18.11 -8.19 3.56
CA VAL A 41 17.75 -7.44 2.34
C VAL A 41 16.35 -7.81 1.85
N VAL A 42 15.99 -9.10 1.85
CA VAL A 42 14.65 -9.54 1.45
C VAL A 42 13.58 -8.98 2.38
N LYS A 43 13.82 -8.96 3.69
CA LYS A 43 12.88 -8.41 4.68
C LYS A 43 12.70 -6.90 4.48
N GLU A 44 13.80 -6.16 4.33
CA GLU A 44 13.78 -4.70 4.13
C GLU A 44 13.13 -4.32 2.81
N LEU A 45 13.41 -5.04 1.72
CA LEU A 45 12.77 -4.79 0.42
C LEU A 45 11.27 -5.06 0.47
N LEU A 46 10.83 -6.16 1.10
CA LEU A 46 9.41 -6.43 1.25
C LEU A 46 8.73 -5.34 2.11
N GLN A 47 9.40 -4.88 3.16
CA GLN A 47 8.89 -3.77 3.98
C GLN A 47 8.77 -2.47 3.17
N TYR A 48 9.79 -2.12 2.38
CA TYR A 48 9.77 -0.95 1.50
C TYR A 48 8.61 -1.04 0.50
N LEU A 49 8.47 -2.16 -0.20
CA LEU A 49 7.42 -2.37 -1.20
C LEU A 49 6.01 -2.35 -0.60
N GLN A 50 5.84 -2.73 0.67
CA GLN A 50 4.55 -2.71 1.37
C GLN A 50 4.28 -1.42 2.15
N SER A 51 5.27 -0.52 2.25
CA SER A 51 5.10 0.75 2.97
C SER A 51 4.38 1.80 2.12
N PRO A 52 3.45 2.59 2.69
CA PRO A 52 2.88 3.75 1.99
C PRO A 52 4.00 4.74 1.59
N PRO A 53 3.95 5.36 0.41
CA PRO A 53 2.85 5.43 -0.56
C PRO A 53 2.88 4.37 -1.69
N SER A 54 3.64 3.27 -1.54
CA SER A 54 3.77 2.25 -2.58
C SER A 54 2.40 1.67 -2.98
N PRO A 55 2.11 1.44 -4.28
CA PRO A 55 0.84 0.85 -4.71
C PRO A 55 0.61 -0.57 -4.17
N LEU A 56 1.68 -1.29 -3.83
CA LEU A 56 1.62 -2.63 -3.24
C LEU A 56 1.32 -2.64 -1.73
N SER A 57 1.17 -1.47 -1.11
CA SER A 57 0.78 -1.34 0.30
C SER A 57 -0.70 -1.65 0.56
N GLN A 58 -1.54 -1.61 -0.48
CA GLN A 58 -2.97 -1.91 -0.36
C GLN A 58 -3.24 -3.38 -0.02
N MET A 59 -4.19 -3.61 0.87
CA MET A 59 -4.66 -4.94 1.24
C MET A 59 -6.18 -5.04 1.01
N PRO A 60 -6.65 -6.01 0.19
CA PRO A 60 -5.88 -6.99 -0.56
C PRO A 60 -5.08 -6.35 -1.72
N VAL A 61 -3.96 -6.98 -2.08
CA VAL A 61 -3.12 -6.52 -3.20
C VAL A 61 -3.95 -6.54 -4.49
N THR A 62 -4.10 -5.37 -5.11
CA THR A 62 -4.87 -5.17 -6.35
C THR A 62 -4.14 -5.68 -7.59
N TYR A 63 -2.81 -5.78 -7.52
CA TYR A 63 -1.96 -6.18 -8.64
C TYR A 63 -2.03 -7.69 -8.89
N ARG A 64 -2.26 -8.05 -10.16
CA ARG A 64 -2.26 -9.43 -10.66
C ARG A 64 -1.30 -9.55 -11.83
N PRO A 65 -0.82 -10.76 -12.16
CA PRO A 65 0.08 -10.95 -13.30
C PRO A 65 -0.54 -10.49 -14.64
N GLN A 66 -1.87 -10.62 -14.77
CA GLN A 66 -2.60 -10.18 -15.96
C GLN A 66 -2.67 -8.66 -16.10
N CYS A 67 -2.48 -7.89 -15.02
CA CYS A 67 -2.50 -6.44 -15.05
C CYS A 67 -1.39 -5.88 -15.95
N ILE A 68 -0.22 -6.51 -15.98
CA ILE A 68 0.91 -6.06 -16.81
C ILE A 68 0.57 -6.18 -18.30
N SER A 69 0.08 -7.33 -18.74
CA SER A 69 -0.31 -7.53 -20.14
C SER A 69 -1.47 -6.63 -20.55
N GLN A 70 -2.48 -6.48 -19.69
CA GLN A 70 -3.63 -5.61 -19.95
C GLN A 70 -3.21 -4.13 -20.04
N LEU A 71 -2.34 -3.68 -19.15
CA LEU A 71 -1.84 -2.31 -19.16
C LEU A 71 -1.05 -2.02 -20.44
N LEU A 72 -0.17 -2.95 -20.85
CA LEU A 72 0.60 -2.84 -22.08
C LEU A 72 -0.29 -2.78 -23.33
N GLU A 73 -1.34 -3.59 -23.39
CA GLU A 73 -2.30 -3.59 -24.50
C GLU A 73 -3.07 -2.27 -24.58
N ARG A 74 -3.53 -1.75 -23.43
CA ARG A 74 -4.32 -0.51 -23.36
C ARG A 74 -3.48 0.74 -23.59
N LEU A 75 -2.22 0.75 -23.14
CA LEU A 75 -1.32 1.89 -23.32
C LEU A 75 -0.56 1.88 -24.65
N ARG A 76 -0.68 0.81 -25.45
CA ARG A 76 -0.06 0.69 -26.77
C ARG A 76 -0.33 1.86 -27.72
N PRO A 77 -1.54 2.46 -27.78
CA PRO A 77 -1.83 3.57 -28.70
C PRO A 77 -1.06 4.87 -28.40
N TYR A 78 -0.57 5.03 -27.17
CA TYR A 78 0.07 6.27 -26.70
C TYR A 78 1.58 6.30 -26.94
N GLU A 79 2.16 5.27 -27.57
CA GLU A 79 3.58 5.18 -27.91
C GLU A 79 4.53 5.53 -26.74
N LEU A 80 4.19 5.09 -25.53
CA LEU A 80 5.03 5.27 -24.36
C LEU A 80 6.31 4.43 -24.46
N SER A 81 7.41 5.00 -23.99
CA SER A 81 8.67 4.29 -23.84
C SER A 81 8.56 3.19 -22.78
N LYS A 82 9.40 2.18 -22.89
CA LYS A 82 9.46 1.08 -21.90
C LYS A 82 9.73 1.59 -20.48
N GLY A 83 10.52 2.65 -20.34
CA GLY A 83 10.82 3.28 -19.05
C GLY A 83 9.59 3.92 -18.43
N GLU A 84 8.86 4.73 -19.20
CA GLU A 84 7.61 5.36 -18.77
C GLU A 84 6.58 4.33 -18.32
N VAL A 85 6.39 3.25 -19.10
CA VAL A 85 5.43 2.19 -18.74
C VAL A 85 5.81 1.50 -17.43
N VAL A 86 7.09 1.18 -17.23
CA VAL A 86 7.57 0.57 -15.97
C VAL A 86 7.37 1.53 -14.80
N MET A 87 7.60 2.83 -15.00
CA MET A 87 7.38 3.84 -13.97
C MET A 87 5.89 4.01 -13.63
N ILE A 88 5.00 4.00 -14.62
CA ILE A 88 3.54 4.00 -14.41
C ILE A 88 3.12 2.78 -13.58
N LEU A 89 3.66 1.60 -13.89
CA LEU A 89 3.37 0.37 -13.13
C LEU A 89 3.92 0.42 -11.70
N ASN A 90 5.06 1.06 -11.48
CA ASN A 90 5.71 1.13 -10.16
C ASN A 90 5.11 2.19 -9.24
N LEU A 91 4.67 3.32 -9.80
CA LEU A 91 4.17 4.47 -9.02
C LEU A 91 2.65 4.55 -8.99
N ARG A 92 1.96 4.02 -10.00
CA ARG A 92 0.50 4.12 -10.19
C ARG A 92 0.00 5.56 -10.04
N PRO A 93 0.20 6.42 -11.04
CA PRO A 93 -0.27 7.80 -10.99
C PRO A 93 -1.80 7.84 -10.86
N ALA A 94 -2.29 8.57 -9.85
CA ALA A 94 -3.72 8.72 -9.55
C ALA A 94 -4.34 10.00 -10.15
N SER A 95 -3.50 10.89 -10.70
CA SER A 95 -3.92 12.16 -11.28
C SER A 95 -3.05 12.51 -12.49
N VAL A 96 -3.53 13.41 -13.34
CA VAL A 96 -2.77 13.94 -14.49
C VAL A 96 -1.49 14.64 -14.02
N ALA A 97 -1.54 15.35 -12.90
CA ALA A 97 -0.34 15.95 -12.29
C ALA A 97 0.71 14.90 -11.89
N ALA A 98 0.28 13.75 -11.34
CA ALA A 98 1.21 12.66 -11.03
C ALA A 98 1.76 12.01 -12.31
N LEU A 99 0.93 11.81 -13.33
CA LEU A 99 1.37 11.27 -14.61
C LEU A 99 2.38 12.19 -15.31
N ASN A 100 2.26 13.51 -15.15
CA ASN A 100 3.19 14.53 -15.66
C ASN A 100 4.60 14.41 -15.08
N THR A 101 4.73 13.83 -13.89
CA THR A 101 6.05 13.57 -13.28
C THR A 101 6.73 12.32 -13.84
N VAL A 102 5.99 11.49 -14.59
CA VAL A 102 6.46 10.21 -15.13
C VAL A 102 6.75 10.29 -16.63
N VAL A 103 5.91 11.01 -17.37
CA VAL A 103 5.98 11.15 -18.84
C VAL A 103 6.56 12.51 -19.19
N GLU A 104 7.62 12.53 -20.00
CA GLU A 104 8.25 13.77 -20.47
C GLU A 104 7.40 14.44 -21.56
N ASP A 105 7.39 15.78 -21.55
CA ASP A 105 6.71 16.66 -22.52
C ASP A 105 5.23 16.31 -22.76
N MET A 106 4.52 15.94 -21.68
CA MET A 106 3.16 15.39 -21.77
C MET A 106 2.17 16.33 -22.47
N ALA A 107 2.21 17.64 -22.17
CA ALA A 107 1.32 18.63 -22.76
C ALA A 107 1.58 18.88 -24.26
N GLU A 108 2.78 18.56 -24.75
CA GLU A 108 3.11 18.66 -26.18
C GLU A 108 2.75 17.38 -26.93
N ARG A 109 2.80 16.22 -26.25
CA ARG A 109 2.57 14.90 -26.84
C ARG A 109 1.10 14.45 -26.84
N PHE A 110 0.33 14.86 -25.83
CA PHE A 110 -1.01 14.35 -25.60
C PHE A 110 -1.99 15.47 -25.30
N ASN A 111 -3.18 15.39 -25.89
CA ASN A 111 -4.28 16.30 -25.56
C ASN A 111 -4.84 15.99 -24.17
N ASP A 112 -5.51 16.95 -23.54
CA ASP A 112 -6.07 16.81 -22.18
C ASP A 112 -6.96 15.55 -22.03
N GLU A 113 -7.80 15.27 -23.03
CA GLU A 113 -8.66 14.06 -23.06
C GLU A 113 -7.85 12.75 -23.00
N GLN A 114 -6.72 12.69 -23.71
CA GLN A 114 -5.85 11.52 -23.71
C GLN A 114 -5.13 11.36 -22.38
N GLN A 115 -4.71 12.46 -21.77
CA GLN A 115 -4.06 12.45 -20.46
C GLN A 115 -5.01 11.89 -19.39
N GLU A 116 -6.27 12.32 -19.39
CA GLU A 116 -7.31 11.80 -18.51
C GLU A 116 -7.62 10.33 -18.81
N GLU A 117 -7.72 9.95 -20.08
CA GLU A 117 -7.95 8.56 -20.48
C GLU A 117 -6.85 7.62 -19.96
N MET A 118 -5.59 8.03 -20.05
CA MET A 118 -4.46 7.26 -19.52
C MET A 118 -4.56 7.03 -18.01
N VAL A 119 -4.87 8.08 -17.24
CA VAL A 119 -5.07 7.95 -15.79
C VAL A 119 -6.24 7.01 -15.48
N ASN A 120 -7.33 7.10 -16.25
CA ASN A 120 -8.48 6.20 -16.11
C ASN A 120 -8.13 4.74 -16.43
N VAL A 121 -7.33 4.49 -17.47
CA VAL A 121 -6.83 3.14 -17.80
C VAL A 121 -5.98 2.58 -16.66
N VAL A 122 -5.08 3.40 -16.10
CA VAL A 122 -4.23 3.01 -14.97
C VAL A 122 -5.10 2.65 -13.76
N ALA A 123 -6.10 3.47 -13.43
CA ALA A 123 -7.03 3.21 -12.33
C ALA A 123 -7.88 1.95 -12.55
N GLN A 124 -8.33 1.68 -13.77
CA GLN A 124 -9.13 0.50 -14.09
C GLN A 124 -8.32 -0.80 -13.99
N VAL A 125 -7.06 -0.80 -14.45
CA VAL A 125 -6.22 -2.01 -14.51
C VAL A 125 -5.49 -2.28 -13.19
N LEU A 126 -4.96 -1.24 -12.55
CA LEU A 126 -4.16 -1.34 -11.33
C LEU A 126 -4.96 -1.05 -10.05
N GLY A 127 -6.25 -0.71 -10.18
CA GLY A 127 -7.12 -0.32 -9.07
C GLY A 127 -6.88 1.11 -8.57
N GLN A 128 -7.79 1.60 -7.74
CA GLN A 128 -7.67 2.89 -7.06
C GLN A 128 -7.29 2.68 -5.59
N PHE A 129 -6.62 3.66 -4.97
CA PHE A 129 -6.69 3.78 -3.52
C PHE A 129 -8.11 4.22 -3.17
N GLU A 130 -8.69 3.69 -2.10
CA GLU A 130 -9.88 4.32 -1.55
C GLU A 130 -9.47 5.75 -1.22
N ALA A 131 -10.00 6.70 -2.00
CA ALA A 131 -9.91 8.09 -1.64
C ALA A 131 -10.63 8.19 -0.30
N ASP A 132 -9.98 8.73 0.72
CA ASP A 132 -10.67 9.13 1.94
C ASP A 132 -11.94 9.87 1.50
N ALA A 133 -13.09 9.25 1.73
CA ALA A 133 -14.36 9.74 1.25
C ALA A 133 -14.54 11.17 1.79
N ALA A 134 -14.58 12.14 0.88
CA ALA A 134 -15.07 13.49 1.09
C ALA A 134 -14.62 14.16 2.42
N ALA A 135 -13.51 14.89 2.40
CA ALA A 135 -13.52 16.15 3.12
C ALA A 135 -14.43 17.09 2.32
N PRO A 136 -15.61 17.49 2.83
CA PRO A 136 -16.44 18.45 2.13
C PRO A 136 -15.68 19.77 2.05
N ASP A 137 -15.71 20.37 0.86
CA ASP A 137 -15.31 21.74 0.61
C ASP A 137 -16.13 22.69 1.49
N GLU A 138 -15.56 23.17 2.59
CA GLU A 138 -16.05 24.37 3.27
C GLU A 138 -15.28 25.58 2.73
N ALA A 139 -15.81 26.14 1.66
CA ALA A 139 -15.49 27.48 1.19
C ALA A 139 -16.32 28.50 2.01
N GLY A 140 -15.68 29.46 2.68
CA GLY A 140 -16.42 30.62 3.18
C GLY A 140 -15.81 31.47 4.30
N ASP A 141 -15.01 32.45 3.88
CA ASP A 141 -15.07 33.84 4.36
C ASP A 141 -14.44 34.28 5.70
N ALA A 142 -14.13 35.57 5.72
CA ALA A 142 -13.05 36.21 6.41
C ALA A 142 -13.44 36.96 7.71
N ALA A 143 -12.38 37.40 8.40
CA ALA A 143 -12.27 38.62 9.21
C ALA A 143 -12.87 38.67 10.63
N GLY A 144 -11.98 38.95 11.59
CA GLY A 144 -12.24 39.92 12.66
C GLY A 144 -12.06 39.44 14.11
N ALA A 145 -10.97 39.92 14.74
CA ALA A 145 -10.75 40.36 16.14
C ALA A 145 -11.69 39.85 17.26
N VAL A 146 -11.27 39.57 18.50
CA VAL A 146 -10.50 40.44 19.42
C VAL A 146 -9.91 39.64 20.60
N GLU A 147 -8.75 40.09 21.08
CA GLU A 147 -8.20 40.15 22.46
C GLU A 147 -8.54 39.08 23.53
N ALA A 148 -7.55 38.38 24.08
CA ALA A 148 -6.56 38.76 25.11
C ALA A 148 -6.98 38.35 26.53
N ALA A 149 -6.33 37.30 27.03
CA ALA A 149 -6.17 37.05 28.46
C ALA A 149 -4.87 36.26 28.66
N ASP A 150 -3.83 36.98 29.07
CA ASP A 150 -2.62 36.46 29.71
C ASP A 150 -3.01 35.66 30.96
N VAL A 151 -2.31 34.55 31.26
CA VAL A 151 -1.74 34.22 32.59
C VAL A 151 -0.91 32.92 32.51
N SER A 152 0.39 33.12 32.77
CA SER A 152 1.34 32.28 33.54
C SER A 152 1.93 30.99 32.94
N MET A 153 3.21 31.10 32.59
CA MET A 153 4.21 30.02 32.58
C MET A 153 4.71 29.74 34.01
N ASN A 154 4.43 28.54 34.54
CA ASN A 154 5.39 27.65 35.22
C ASN A 154 4.65 26.50 35.96
N ASP A 155 4.84 25.28 35.46
CA ASP A 155 5.19 24.04 36.19
C ASP A 155 5.02 22.87 35.20
N ALA A 156 6.11 22.33 34.67
CA ALA A 156 6.78 21.13 35.18
C ALA A 156 6.02 19.82 34.87
N ALA A 157 6.55 19.11 33.87
CA ALA A 157 6.68 17.65 33.79
C ALA A 157 5.51 16.78 34.31
N ALA A 158 4.68 16.26 33.39
CA ALA A 158 4.22 14.86 33.33
C ALA A 158 3.01 14.72 32.40
N ALA A 159 3.22 14.35 31.13
CA ALA A 159 2.15 13.81 30.29
C ALA A 159 2.71 12.95 29.14
N LEU A 160 3.50 11.92 29.49
CA LEU A 160 3.50 10.70 28.71
C LEU A 160 2.21 9.97 29.07
N SER A 161 1.15 10.17 28.29
CA SER A 161 -0.06 9.36 28.38
C SER A 161 0.22 7.98 27.78
N PRO A 162 0.12 6.88 28.55
CA PRO A 162 0.16 5.54 27.99
C PRO A 162 -1.21 5.18 27.38
N CYS A 163 -1.19 4.56 26.20
CA CYS A 163 -2.35 3.89 25.61
C CYS A 163 -2.98 2.91 26.62
N PRO A 164 -4.31 2.93 26.84
CA PRO A 164 -4.95 1.92 27.66
C PRO A 164 -5.05 0.61 26.88
N SER A 165 -4.28 -0.38 27.31
CA SER A 165 -4.41 -1.79 26.96
C SER A 165 -5.84 -2.26 27.19
N GLN A 166 -6.49 -2.78 26.14
CA GLN A 166 -7.74 -3.54 26.27
C GLN A 166 -7.45 -4.81 27.06
N GLN A 167 -7.86 -4.81 28.33
CA GLN A 167 -7.97 -6.01 29.15
C GLN A 167 -9.31 -6.68 28.86
N LEU A 168 -9.22 -7.86 28.23
CA LEU A 168 -10.25 -8.89 28.22
C LEU A 168 -10.66 -9.23 29.66
N ASN A 169 -11.95 -9.11 29.98
CA ASN A 169 -12.53 -9.77 31.15
C ASN A 169 -13.47 -10.90 30.69
N PRO A 170 -13.42 -12.07 31.34
CA PRO A 170 -14.33 -13.18 31.09
C PRO A 170 -15.63 -12.99 31.88
N ALA A 171 -16.77 -13.12 31.23
CA ALA A 171 -18.06 -13.17 31.91
C ALA A 171 -18.27 -14.56 32.52
N VAL A 172 -18.21 -14.63 33.85
CA VAL A 172 -18.71 -15.73 34.66
C VAL A 172 -20.20 -15.49 34.92
N GLY A 173 -21.04 -16.45 34.53
CA GLY A 173 -22.43 -16.55 34.93
C GLY A 173 -22.75 -18.00 35.28
N SER A 174 -22.73 -18.33 36.57
CA SER A 174 -23.18 -19.62 37.10
C SER A 174 -24.65 -19.53 37.49
N VAL A 175 -25.51 -20.45 37.02
CA VAL A 175 -26.68 -20.95 37.77
C VAL A 175 -27.04 -22.34 37.21
N GLY A 176 -27.17 -23.35 38.08
CA GLY A 176 -28.02 -24.51 37.83
C GLY A 176 -27.38 -25.90 38.01
N GLN A 177 -27.07 -26.28 39.24
CA GLN A 177 -27.07 -27.70 39.64
C GLN A 177 -28.53 -28.13 39.86
N MET A 178 -28.95 -29.22 39.25
CA MET A 178 -29.95 -30.15 39.79
C MET A 178 -29.68 -31.55 39.24
N GLU A 179 -29.49 -32.46 40.18
CA GLU A 179 -29.33 -33.90 40.06
C GLU A 179 -30.55 -34.55 39.36
N GLU A 180 -30.36 -35.62 38.58
CA GLU A 180 -31.08 -36.88 38.83
C GLU A 180 -30.49 -38.06 38.03
N GLU A 181 -30.68 -39.20 38.66
CA GLU A 181 -30.07 -40.50 38.51
C GLU A 181 -30.95 -41.43 37.67
N SER A 182 -30.44 -42.11 36.64
CA SER A 182 -30.92 -43.46 36.26
C SER A 182 -30.25 -44.07 35.01
N ARG A 183 -29.66 -45.25 35.23
CA ARG A 183 -29.82 -46.51 34.47
C ARG A 183 -29.42 -46.58 32.97
N GLY A 184 -28.32 -47.29 32.73
CA GLY A 184 -28.37 -48.65 32.14
C GLY A 184 -28.21 -48.85 30.63
N HIS A 185 -27.43 -49.90 30.29
CA HIS A 185 -27.24 -50.58 28.99
C HIS A 185 -26.38 -49.80 27.96
N LEU A 186 -25.26 -50.30 27.43
CA LEU A 186 -24.80 -51.66 27.09
C LEU A 186 -23.31 -51.85 27.44
#